data_AF-A0A953H663-F1
#
_entry.id   AF-A0A953H663-F1
#
_cell.length_a   1.000
_cell.length_b   1.000
_cell.length_c   1.000
_cell.angle_alpha   90.00
_cell.angle_beta   90.00
_cell.angle_gamma   90.00
#
_symmetry.space_group_name_H-M   'P 1'
#
loop_
_entity.id
_entity.type
_entity.pdbx_description
1 polymer ?
#
loop_
_entity_poly.entity_id
_entity_poly.type
_entity_poly.pdbx_seq_one_letter_code
_entity_poly.pdbx_strand_id
1 'polypeptide(L)'
;MNEAFLQYIWQYALFQPDQLQDTAGRSLLIIHPGRLNKDEGPDFSNARIRIDGVEWIGNIEIHIRSSDWKRHHHEHHPLYQNIILHVVWENEGLPSWGNFSTLEIRPFVRQEILEKYGKLFFFVFPDSLYLHAAPGAGYQDKGLVRKPFDPKVAAEKQRTGKVSLYLWSTTGAACCI
;
A
#
# COMPACT_ATOMS: atom_id res chain seq x y z
N MET A 1 -8.41 -1.11 3.99
CA MET A 1 -7.12 -0.42 3.83
C MET A 1 -6.11 -1.42 3.26
N ASN A 2 -5.18 -0.99 2.40
CA ASN A 2 -4.07 -1.82 1.90
C ASN A 2 -2.79 -0.97 1.79
N GLU A 3 -1.63 -1.62 1.71
CA GLU A 3 -0.32 -0.95 1.76
C GLU A 3 -0.09 -0.04 0.55
N ALA A 4 -0.50 -0.45 -0.65
CA ALA A 4 -0.36 0.38 -1.84
C ALA A 4 -1.08 1.74 -1.70
N PHE A 5 -2.27 1.75 -1.10
CA PHE A 5 -2.98 2.99 -0.82
C PHE A 5 -2.33 3.79 0.32
N LEU A 6 -1.77 3.11 1.33
CA LEU A 6 -1.03 3.76 2.41
C LEU A 6 0.26 4.43 1.91
N GLN A 7 1.01 3.76 1.03
CA GLN A 7 2.14 4.33 0.30
C GLN A 7 1.73 5.54 -0.53
N TYR A 8 0.55 5.50 -1.17
CA TYR A 8 0.00 6.64 -1.90
C TYR A 8 -0.32 7.83 -0.97
N ILE A 9 -0.98 7.57 0.17
CA ILE A 9 -1.22 8.59 1.20
C ILE A 9 0.10 9.22 1.64
N TRP A 10 1.12 8.41 1.89
CA TRP A 10 2.45 8.85 2.28
C TRP A 10 3.11 9.73 1.20
N GLN A 11 3.23 9.20 -0.01
CA GLN A 11 3.92 9.83 -1.14
C GLN A 11 3.40 11.22 -1.46
N TYR A 12 2.08 11.40 -1.40
CA TYR A 12 1.41 12.65 -1.75
C TYR A 12 1.01 13.49 -0.53
N ALA A 13 1.51 13.16 0.66
CA ALA A 13 1.23 13.86 1.91
C ALA A 13 -0.27 14.08 2.15
N LEU A 14 -1.10 13.04 1.94
CA LEU A 14 -2.56 13.11 2.08
C LEU A 14 -3.00 12.96 3.55
N PHE A 15 -2.36 13.71 4.43
CA PHE A 15 -2.59 13.76 5.87
C PHE A 15 -2.25 15.16 6.39
N GLN A 16 -2.58 15.45 7.65
CA GLN A 16 -2.28 16.73 8.29
C GLN A 16 -0.83 16.74 8.81
N PRO A 17 0.09 17.55 8.25
CA PRO A 17 1.51 17.47 8.58
C PRO A 17 1.91 18.29 9.81
N ASP A 18 1.11 19.28 10.22
CA ASP A 18 1.53 20.33 11.17
C ASP A 18 1.64 19.87 12.63
N GLN A 19 1.20 18.64 12.94
CA GLN A 19 1.15 18.12 14.30
C GLN A 19 1.50 16.62 14.39
N LEU A 20 2.32 16.12 13.47
CA LEU A 20 2.73 14.72 13.53
C LEU A 20 3.56 14.48 14.79
N GLN A 21 3.23 13.38 15.46
CA GLN A 21 4.00 12.83 16.55
C GLN A 21 4.21 11.35 16.28
N ASP A 22 5.37 10.84 16.67
CA ASP A 22 5.58 9.41 16.68
C ASP A 22 4.82 8.74 17.84
N THR A 23 4.83 7.42 17.90
CA THR A 23 4.13 6.65 18.95
C THR A 23 4.72 6.84 20.35
N ALA A 24 5.89 7.47 20.47
CA ALA A 24 6.50 7.87 21.73
C ALA A 24 6.17 9.32 22.13
N GLY A 25 5.35 10.03 21.34
CA GLY A 25 4.96 11.42 21.58
C GLY A 25 6.00 12.46 21.14
N ARG A 26 7.04 12.03 20.41
CA ARG A 26 8.09 12.93 19.91
C ARG A 26 7.59 13.68 18.70
N SER A 27 7.93 14.96 18.62
CA SER A 27 7.56 15.82 17.50
C SER A 27 8.19 15.29 16.20
N LEU A 28 7.39 15.21 15.14
CA LEU A 28 7.81 14.65 13.87
C LEU A 28 7.47 15.62 12.73
N LEU A 29 8.46 15.92 11.89
CA LEU A 29 8.31 16.76 10.71
C LEU A 29 8.83 16.04 9.48
N ILE A 30 8.00 15.95 8.44
CA ILE A 30 8.40 15.39 7.14
C ILE A 30 8.97 16.52 6.27
N ILE A 31 10.28 16.48 6.02
CA ILE A 31 10.95 17.44 5.13
C ILE A 31 10.91 16.92 3.69
N HIS A 32 11.13 15.62 3.50
CA HIS A 32 11.00 14.90 2.24
C HIS A 32 10.52 13.47 2.50
N PRO A 33 9.41 13.00 1.91
CA PRO A 33 8.84 11.67 2.19
C PRO A 33 9.71 10.51 1.68
N GLY A 34 10.72 10.81 0.86
CA GLY A 34 11.57 9.83 0.20
C GLY A 34 11.13 9.57 -1.24
N ARG A 35 11.85 8.68 -1.92
CA ARG A 35 11.54 8.20 -3.27
C ARG A 35 10.98 6.80 -3.15
N LEU A 36 9.77 6.61 -3.70
CA LEU A 36 9.12 5.30 -3.75
C LEU A 36 10.05 4.28 -4.41
N ASN A 37 10.33 3.20 -3.70
CA ASN A 37 11.03 2.03 -4.20
C ASN A 37 10.02 1.10 -4.89
N LYS A 38 10.41 0.53 -6.03
CA LYS A 38 9.59 -0.46 -6.76
C LYS A 38 10.27 -1.83 -6.81
N ASP A 39 11.47 -1.91 -6.27
CA ASP A 39 12.30 -3.10 -6.20
C ASP A 39 12.29 -3.63 -4.75
N GLU A 40 13.11 -4.63 -4.49
CA GLU A 40 13.27 -5.18 -3.14
C GLU A 40 13.84 -4.15 -2.15
N GLY A 41 13.49 -4.32 -0.87
CA GLY A 41 13.92 -3.44 0.21
C GLY A 41 12.82 -2.47 0.63
N PRO A 42 13.18 -1.36 1.30
CA PRO A 42 12.21 -0.52 1.96
C PRO A 42 11.34 0.27 1.00
N ASP A 43 10.12 0.59 1.40
CA ASP A 43 9.12 1.25 0.55
C ASP A 43 9.57 2.60 0.01
N PHE A 44 10.29 3.39 0.81
CA PHE A 44 10.85 4.67 0.38
C PHE A 44 12.32 4.80 0.77
N SER A 45 13.12 5.30 -0.16
CA SER A 45 14.54 5.59 0.05
C SER A 45 14.80 7.09 0.13
N ASN A 46 15.89 7.49 0.80
CA ASN A 46 16.35 8.88 0.87
C ASN A 46 15.26 9.85 1.36
N ALA A 47 14.49 9.43 2.35
CA ALA A 47 13.61 10.30 3.09
C ALA A 47 14.44 11.22 4.00
N ARG A 48 13.87 12.38 4.30
CA ARG A 48 14.46 13.38 5.20
C ARG A 48 13.37 13.82 6.16
N ILE A 49 13.57 13.56 7.45
CA ILE A 49 12.61 13.88 8.50
C ILE A 49 13.32 14.56 9.65
N ARG A 50 12.57 15.21 10.53
CA ARG A 50 13.08 15.74 11.79
C ARG A 50 12.26 15.18 12.93
N ILE A 51 12.93 14.61 13.92
CA ILE A 51 12.35 14.03 15.13
C ILE A 51 12.96 14.76 16.32
N ASP A 52 12.14 15.43 17.13
CA ASP A 52 12.58 16.24 18.29
C ASP A 52 13.75 17.19 17.97
N GLY A 53 13.63 17.89 16.84
CA GLY A 53 14.65 18.85 16.40
C GLY A 53 15.86 18.24 15.69
N VAL A 54 16.08 16.93 15.77
CA VAL A 54 17.19 16.23 15.09
C VAL A 54 16.76 15.79 13.70
N GLU A 55 17.57 16.13 12.70
CA GLU A 55 17.31 15.76 11.30
C GLU A 55 17.92 14.39 10.97
N TRP A 56 17.13 13.53 10.33
CA TRP A 56 17.48 12.18 9.94
C TRP A 56 17.34 12.01 8.42
N ILE A 57 18.28 11.28 7.82
CA ILE A 57 18.25 10.87 6.41
C ILE A 57 18.33 9.36 6.36
N GLY A 58 17.39 8.71 5.68
CA GLY A 58 17.33 7.26 5.61
C GLY A 58 16.10 6.75 4.88
N ASN A 59 15.70 5.52 5.19
CA ASN A 59 14.61 4.84 4.52
C ASN A 59 13.34 4.82 5.38
N ILE A 60 12.20 4.64 4.72
CA ILE A 60 10.90 4.52 5.37
C ILE A 60 10.26 3.21 4.95
N GLU A 61 9.71 2.52 5.93
CA GLU A 61 8.93 1.31 5.75
C GLU A 61 7.47 1.58 6.09
N ILE A 62 6.54 0.98 5.36
CA ILE A 62 5.12 1.18 5.49
C ILE A 62 4.41 -0.17 5.64
N HIS A 63 3.59 -0.28 6.68
CA HIS A 63 2.76 -1.47 6.89
C HIS A 63 1.35 -1.11 7.34
N ILE A 64 0.39 -2.01 7.17
CA ILE A 64 -0.93 -1.80 7.79
C ILE A 64 -0.81 -1.90 9.30
N ARG A 65 -0.19 -2.97 9.80
CA ARG A 65 0.01 -3.17 11.24
C ARG A 65 1.47 -3.09 11.57
N SER A 66 1.78 -2.54 12.74
CA SER A 66 3.16 -2.49 13.21
C SER A 66 3.79 -3.88 13.39
N SER A 67 2.99 -4.91 13.70
CA SER A 67 3.47 -6.29 13.84
C SER A 67 3.94 -6.93 12.54
N ASP A 68 3.58 -6.35 11.40
CA ASP A 68 3.97 -6.82 10.09
C ASP A 68 5.50 -6.73 9.91
N TRP A 69 6.16 -5.83 10.66
CA TRP A 69 7.62 -5.76 10.72
C TRP A 69 8.27 -7.12 11.04
N LYS A 70 7.76 -7.82 12.06
CA LYS A 70 8.24 -9.17 12.43
C LYS A 70 7.71 -10.23 11.49
N ARG A 71 6.46 -10.11 11.05
CA ARG A 71 5.84 -11.08 10.12
C ARG A 71 6.62 -11.21 8.81
N HIS A 72 7.19 -10.11 8.34
CA HIS A 72 8.00 -10.06 7.13
C HIS A 72 9.50 -10.29 7.39
N HIS A 73 9.89 -10.59 8.63
CA HIS A 73 11.27 -10.87 9.03
C HIS A 73 12.28 -9.75 8.69
N HIS A 74 11.83 -8.48 8.72
CA HIS A 74 12.70 -7.33 8.42
C HIS A 74 13.78 -7.11 9.48
N GLU A 75 13.55 -7.56 10.72
CA GLU A 75 14.47 -7.43 11.86
C GLU A 75 15.88 -7.98 11.61
N HIS A 76 16.04 -8.93 10.70
CA HIS A 76 17.32 -9.56 10.38
C HIS A 76 17.80 -9.30 8.96
N HIS A 77 17.03 -8.55 8.18
CA HIS A 77 17.29 -8.39 6.75
C HIS A 77 18.18 -7.15 6.49
N PRO A 78 19.37 -7.29 5.87
CA PRO A 78 20.32 -6.19 5.70
C PRO A 78 19.77 -4.94 5.02
N LEU A 79 18.86 -5.10 4.05
CA LEU A 79 18.22 -3.98 3.34
C LEU A 79 17.40 -3.04 4.26
N TYR A 80 17.01 -3.50 5.45
CA TYR A 80 16.14 -2.77 6.38
C TYR A 80 16.91 -2.20 7.60
N GLN A 81 18.24 -2.23 7.58
CA GLN A 81 19.05 -1.70 8.69
C GLN A 81 19.04 -0.16 8.79
N ASN A 82 18.67 0.55 7.72
CA ASN A 82 18.66 2.01 7.67
C ASN A 82 17.24 2.61 7.62
N ILE A 83 16.27 1.95 8.25
CA ILE A 83 14.95 2.54 8.47
C ILE A 83 15.07 3.64 9.52
N ILE A 84 14.56 4.83 9.22
CA ILE A 84 14.48 5.96 10.15
C ILE A 84 13.07 6.18 10.67
N LEU A 85 12.07 5.70 9.92
CA LEU A 85 10.65 5.80 10.27
C LEU A 85 9.88 4.59 9.73
N HIS A 86 9.07 3.99 10.59
CA HIS A 86 8.10 2.97 10.23
C HIS A 86 6.71 3.60 10.30
N VAL A 87 6.05 3.77 9.15
CA VAL A 87 4.71 4.34 9.05
C VAL A 87 3.70 3.21 9.07
N VAL A 88 2.75 3.28 9.98
CA VAL A 88 1.73 2.24 10.15
C VAL A 88 0.33 2.82 10.11
N TRP A 89 -0.62 2.03 9.63
CA TRP A 89 -2.03 2.38 9.78
C TRP A 89 -2.54 2.14 11.20
N GLU A 90 -2.05 1.08 11.85
CA GLU A 90 -2.44 0.64 13.19
C GLU A 90 -1.20 0.20 13.99
N ASN A 91 -0.97 0.83 15.14
CA ASN A 91 0.12 0.44 16.04
C ASN A 91 -0.36 -0.56 17.10
N GLU A 92 0.19 -1.77 17.10
CA GLU A 92 -0.23 -2.88 17.98
C GLU A 92 0.58 -2.93 19.29
N GLY A 93 0.62 -1.80 20.01
CA GLY A 93 0.96 -1.71 21.44
C GLY A 93 2.40 -1.98 21.85
N LEU A 94 3.30 -2.33 20.93
CA LEU A 94 4.73 -2.46 21.26
C LEU A 94 5.42 -1.09 21.23
N PRO A 95 6.28 -0.80 22.23
CA PRO A 95 6.95 0.50 22.33
C PRO A 95 7.98 0.71 21.21
N SER A 96 8.49 -0.36 20.61
CA SER A 96 9.41 -0.32 19.46
C SER A 96 9.50 -1.69 18.78
N TRP A 97 9.64 -1.68 17.45
CA TRP A 97 9.88 -2.86 16.61
C TRP A 97 11.33 -2.95 16.10
N GLY A 98 12.14 -1.93 16.40
CA GLY A 98 13.52 -1.77 15.94
C GLY A 98 14.07 -0.39 16.29
N ASN A 99 15.30 -0.09 15.85
CA ASN A 99 15.93 1.20 16.15
C ASN A 99 15.47 2.33 15.21
N PHE A 100 14.15 2.51 15.09
CA PHE A 100 13.51 3.54 14.28
C PHE A 100 12.29 4.10 15.01
N SER A 101 11.84 5.27 14.59
CA SER A 101 10.60 5.85 15.12
C SER A 101 9.40 5.23 14.41
N THR A 102 8.24 5.19 15.05
CA THR A 102 7.00 4.68 14.44
C THR A 102 5.95 5.78 14.40
N LEU A 103 5.33 5.99 13.24
CA LEU A 103 4.23 6.92 13.06
C LEU A 103 2.94 6.15 12.79
N GLU A 104 1.95 6.24 13.68
CA GLU A 104 0.59 5.83 13.35
C GLU A 104 -0.10 6.95 12.57
N ILE A 105 -0.28 6.75 11.26
CA ILE A 105 -0.72 7.83 10.37
C ILE A 105 -2.24 8.01 10.35
N ARG A 106 -3.00 6.97 10.73
CA ARG A 106 -4.46 6.92 10.65
C ARG A 106 -5.17 8.15 11.24
N PRO A 107 -4.80 8.66 12.44
CA PRO A 107 -5.45 9.85 13.01
C PRO A 107 -5.28 11.13 12.18
N PHE A 108 -4.25 11.18 11.34
CA PHE A 108 -3.90 12.38 10.56
C PHE A 108 -4.49 12.37 9.15
N VAL A 109 -5.04 11.24 8.69
CA VAL A 109 -5.67 11.11 7.37
C VAL A 109 -7.14 11.52 7.47
N ARG A 110 -7.55 12.50 6.66
CA ARG A 110 -8.95 12.96 6.64
C ARG A 110 -9.89 11.87 6.11
N GLN A 111 -11.03 11.72 6.77
CA GLN A 111 -12.06 10.74 6.41
C GLN A 111 -12.50 10.86 4.94
N GLU A 112 -12.56 12.09 4.41
CA GLU A 112 -12.94 12.35 3.01
C GLU A 112 -12.04 11.63 1.99
N ILE A 113 -10.75 11.46 2.29
CA ILE A 113 -9.80 10.76 1.42
C ILE A 113 -10.14 9.27 1.40
N LEU A 114 -10.47 8.70 2.56
CA LEU A 114 -10.84 7.29 2.71
C LEU A 114 -12.16 6.99 1.99
N GLU A 115 -13.14 7.89 2.10
CA GLU A 115 -14.42 7.77 1.42
C GLU A 115 -14.28 7.84 -0.10
N LYS A 116 -13.48 8.78 -0.61
CA LYS A 116 -13.20 8.89 -2.06
C LYS A 116 -12.53 7.63 -2.58
N TYR A 117 -11.55 7.10 -1.85
CA TYR A 117 -10.91 5.85 -2.21
C TYR A 117 -11.89 4.68 -2.21
N GLY A 118 -12.74 4.55 -1.17
CA GLY A 118 -13.76 3.50 -1.09
C GLY A 118 -14.74 3.56 -2.26
N LYS A 119 -15.23 4.76 -2.62
CA LYS A 119 -16.11 4.96 -3.79
C LYS A 119 -15.45 4.59 -5.10
N LEU A 120 -14.20 5.03 -5.30
CA LEU A 120 -13.44 4.70 -6.52
C LEU A 120 -13.19 3.21 -6.61
N PHE A 121 -12.79 2.58 -5.50
CA PHE A 121 -12.53 1.15 -5.44
C PHE A 121 -13.79 0.34 -5.78
N PHE A 122 -14.93 0.68 -5.17
CA PHE A 122 -16.21 0.03 -5.44
C PHE A 122 -16.68 0.25 -6.89
N PHE A 123 -16.50 1.46 -7.43
CA PHE A 123 -16.88 1.78 -8.82
C PHE A 123 -16.02 1.02 -9.85
N VAL A 124 -14.72 0.89 -9.60
CA VAL A 124 -13.78 0.22 -10.52
C VAL A 124 -13.83 -1.31 -10.35
N PHE A 125 -14.15 -1.81 -9.16
CA PHE A 125 -14.19 -3.24 -8.83
C PHE A 125 -15.52 -3.64 -8.15
N PRO A 126 -16.66 -3.58 -8.88
CA PRO A 126 -17.99 -3.81 -8.30
C PRO A 126 -18.17 -5.23 -7.74
N ASP A 127 -17.50 -6.24 -8.33
CA ASP A 127 -17.63 -7.66 -7.92
C ASP A 127 -16.68 -8.06 -6.77
N SER A 128 -15.81 -7.15 -6.29
CA SER A 128 -14.79 -7.48 -5.29
C SER A 128 -15.34 -7.76 -3.88
N LEU A 129 -16.62 -7.45 -3.61
CA LEU A 129 -17.30 -7.74 -2.35
C LEU A 129 -17.59 -9.23 -2.12
N TYR A 130 -17.54 -10.07 -3.17
CA TYR A 130 -17.89 -11.50 -3.05
C TYR A 130 -16.79 -12.37 -2.43
N LEU A 131 -15.55 -11.88 -2.28
CA LEU A 131 -14.43 -12.68 -1.75
C LEU A 131 -14.37 -12.75 -0.21
N HIS A 132 -15.07 -11.88 0.52
CA HIS A 132 -15.05 -11.87 1.99
C HIS A 132 -16.30 -12.47 2.65
N ALA A 133 -17.24 -13.01 1.86
CA ALA A 133 -18.55 -13.47 2.34
C ALA A 133 -18.86 -14.94 2.03
N ALA A 134 -17.86 -15.83 1.99
CA ALA A 134 -18.10 -17.28 1.97
C ALA A 134 -17.39 -17.96 3.14
N PRO A 135 -18.08 -18.24 4.26
CA PRO A 135 -17.57 -19.18 5.24
C PRO A 135 -17.71 -20.60 4.66
N GLY A 136 -16.59 -21.27 4.44
CA GLY A 136 -16.56 -22.71 4.18
C GLY A 136 -16.62 -23.14 2.72
N ALA A 137 -15.62 -22.77 1.92
CA ALA A 137 -15.25 -23.55 0.74
C ALA A 137 -13.72 -23.51 0.59
N GLY A 138 -13.06 -24.64 0.84
CA GLY A 138 -11.64 -24.78 0.58
C GLY A 138 -11.36 -24.58 -0.91
N TYR A 139 -10.68 -23.48 -1.25
CA TYR A 139 -10.19 -23.23 -2.60
C TYR A 139 -8.71 -23.60 -2.64
N GLN A 140 -8.36 -24.61 -3.45
CA GLN A 140 -6.98 -24.92 -3.76
C GLN A 140 -6.43 -23.92 -4.78
N ASP A 141 -5.29 -23.34 -4.45
CA ASP A 141 -4.54 -22.40 -5.27
C ASP A 141 -4.09 -23.04 -6.58
N LYS A 142 -4.69 -22.61 -7.70
CA LYS A 142 -4.10 -22.78 -9.03
C LYS A 142 -3.54 -21.43 -9.43
N GLY A 143 -2.23 -21.28 -9.18
CA GLY A 143 -1.50 -20.03 -9.33
C GLY A 143 -1.82 -19.27 -10.62
N LEU A 144 -2.38 -18.08 -10.46
CA LEU A 144 -2.53 -17.11 -11.53
C LEU A 144 -1.23 -16.31 -11.62
N VAL A 145 -0.35 -16.69 -12.55
CA VAL A 145 0.84 -15.91 -12.90
C VAL A 145 0.39 -14.56 -13.48
N ARG A 146 0.63 -13.47 -12.75
CA ARG A 146 0.39 -12.10 -13.23
C ARG A 146 1.43 -11.77 -14.31
N LYS A 147 1.00 -11.55 -15.56
CA LYS A 147 1.86 -10.91 -16.55
C LYS A 147 1.88 -9.39 -16.31
N PRO A 148 3.03 -8.71 -16.50
CA PRO A 148 3.12 -7.26 -16.31
C PRO A 148 2.30 -6.51 -17.36
N PHE A 149 1.73 -5.38 -16.94
CA PHE A 149 0.92 -4.47 -17.74
C PHE A 149 1.78 -3.78 -18.81
N ASP A 150 1.49 -4.01 -20.10
CA ASP A 150 2.13 -3.30 -21.22
C ASP A 150 1.30 -2.04 -21.59
N PRO A 151 1.82 -0.82 -21.36
CA PRO A 151 1.08 0.41 -21.61
C PRO A 151 0.84 0.71 -23.10
N LYS A 152 1.49 0.02 -24.04
CA LYS A 152 1.31 0.28 -25.48
C LYS A 152 0.02 -0.32 -26.06
N VAL A 153 -0.57 -1.32 -25.41
CA VAL A 153 -1.81 -1.99 -25.87
C VAL A 153 -3.06 -1.13 -25.61
N ALA A 154 -3.00 -0.18 -24.67
CA ALA A 154 -4.15 0.65 -24.30
C ALA A 154 -4.47 1.76 -25.31
N ALA A 155 -3.50 2.20 -26.12
CA ALA A 155 -3.67 3.38 -26.97
C ALA A 155 -4.51 3.13 -28.25
N GLU A 156 -4.71 1.87 -28.66
CA GLU A 156 -5.43 1.56 -29.91
C GLU A 156 -6.93 1.33 -29.71
N LYS A 157 -7.40 1.22 -28.46
CA LYS A 157 -8.78 0.83 -28.13
C LYS A 157 -9.78 1.98 -27.97
N GLN A 158 -9.36 3.25 -28.13
CA GLN A 158 -10.27 4.40 -28.00
C GLN A 158 -10.99 4.81 -29.29
N ARG A 159 -10.78 4.14 -30.43
CA ARG A 159 -11.29 4.62 -31.73
C ARG A 159 -12.62 3.99 -32.19
N THR A 160 -13.13 2.98 -31.52
CA THR A 160 -14.40 2.34 -31.90
C THR A 160 -15.25 2.15 -30.65
N GLY A 161 -16.20 3.05 -30.40
CA GLY A 161 -17.09 3.06 -29.22
C GLY A 161 -18.08 1.89 -29.14
N LYS A 162 -17.59 0.64 -29.15
CA LYS A 162 -18.33 -0.58 -28.84
C LYS A 162 -17.53 -1.40 -27.85
N VAL A 163 -18.02 -1.48 -26.61
CA VAL A 163 -17.53 -2.45 -25.63
C VAL A 163 -18.30 -3.74 -25.89
N SER A 164 -17.65 -4.72 -26.50
CA SER A 164 -18.16 -6.09 -26.56
C SER A 164 -17.43 -6.89 -25.47
N LEU A 165 -18.16 -7.32 -24.44
CA LEU A 165 -17.63 -8.27 -23.45
C LEU A 165 -17.50 -9.64 -24.14
N TYR A 166 -16.27 -10.08 -24.40
CA TYR A 166 -16.01 -11.47 -24.74
C TYR A 166 -15.71 -12.24 -23.45
N LEU A 167 -16.72 -12.95 -22.95
CA LEU A 167 -16.54 -14.06 -22.02
C LEU A 167 -15.93 -15.23 -22.78
N TRP A 168 -14.70 -15.60 -22.46
CA TRP A 168 -14.13 -16.87 -22.92
C TRP A 168 -14.67 -17.98 -22.00
N SER A 169 -15.59 -18.80 -22.50
CA SER A 169 -15.95 -20.06 -21.85
C SER A 169 -14.95 -21.14 -22.27
N THR A 170 -14.29 -21.76 -21.29
CA THR A 170 -13.47 -22.95 -21.49
C THR A 170 -14.35 -24.18 -21.46
N THR A 171 -15.18 -24.37 -22.47
CA THR A 171 -15.76 -25.68 -22.80
C THR A 171 -15.90 -25.75 -24.30
N GLY A 172 -15.01 -26.54 -24.92
CA GLY A 172 -15.04 -26.77 -26.35
C GLY A 172 -16.33 -27.47 -26.77
N ALA A 173 -17.01 -26.87 -27.74
CA ALA A 173 -17.70 -27.57 -28.82
C ALA A 173 -18.04 -26.52 -29.87
N ALA A 174 -17.44 -26.66 -31.05
CA ALA A 174 -17.85 -25.93 -32.23
C ALA A 174 -19.26 -26.38 -32.64
N CYS A 175 -20.14 -25.44 -32.96
CA CYS A 175 -21.18 -25.67 -33.96
C CYS A 175 -21.64 -24.31 -34.53
N CYS A 176 -21.54 -24.19 -35.87
CA CYS A 176 -22.24 -23.21 -36.70
C CYS A 176 -23.76 -23.32 -36.43
N ILE A 177 -24.61 -22.29 -36.58
CA ILE A 177 -24.85 -21.39 -37.73
C ILE A 177 -25.33 -20.04 -37.17
#